data_AF-A0A0H3FNH9-F1
#
_entry.id   AF-A0A0H3FNH9-F1
#
_cell.length_a   1.000
_cell.length_b   1.000
_cell.length_c   1.000
_cell.angle_alpha   90.00
_cell.angle_beta   90.00
_cell.angle_gamma   90.00
#
_symmetry.space_group_name_H-M   'P 1'
#
loop_
_entity.id
_entity.type
_entity.pdbx_description
1 polymer ?
#
loop_
_entity_poly.entity_id
_entity_poly.type
_entity_poly.pdbx_seq_one_letter_code
_entity_poly.pdbx_strand_id
1 'polypeptide(L)'
;MKACWMLCLVTALSASAAWAESPLQSLQFEQQKQQVLKAVKEKCAPASTLSDTDFANKILASKDNQSYVREATLAKERNNQKGYLAAIDKIRCPGK
;
A
#
# COMPACT_ATOMS: atom_id res chain seq x y z
N MET A 1 17.24 -32.90 37.87
CA MET A 1 16.30 -31.85 38.33
C MET A 1 16.97 -30.50 37.99
N LYS A 2 17.00 -29.96 36.75
CA LYS A 2 15.94 -29.44 35.86
C LYS A 2 15.11 -28.29 36.46
N ALA A 3 15.79 -27.29 37.02
CA ALA A 3 15.18 -26.02 37.39
C ALA A 3 16.14 -24.87 37.07
N CYS A 4 16.17 -24.42 35.81
CA CYS A 4 16.69 -23.09 35.47
C CYS A 4 16.27 -22.62 34.07
N TRP A 5 15.14 -23.07 33.53
CA TRP A 5 14.69 -22.72 32.17
C TRP A 5 13.32 -22.04 32.14
N MET A 6 12.94 -21.36 33.23
CA MET A 6 11.66 -20.67 33.32
C MET A 6 11.83 -19.27 33.90
N LEU A 7 12.72 -18.44 33.34
CA LEU A 7 12.80 -17.04 33.81
C LEU A 7 13.28 -15.98 32.79
N CYS A 8 13.22 -16.22 31.47
CA CYS A 8 13.72 -15.22 30.49
C CYS A 8 12.79 -14.82 29.34
N LEU A 9 11.55 -15.28 29.24
CA LEU A 9 10.75 -15.06 28.00
C LEU A 9 9.62 -14.01 28.04
N VAL A 10 9.40 -13.27 29.14
CA VAL A 10 8.19 -12.42 29.24
C VAL A 10 8.46 -10.90 29.28
N THR A 11 9.71 -10.44 29.29
CA THR A 11 9.99 -9.00 29.53
C THR A 11 10.44 -8.17 28.33
N ALA A 12 10.27 -8.63 27.08
CA ALA A 12 10.75 -7.90 25.91
C ALA A 12 9.68 -7.45 24.89
N LEU A 13 8.39 -7.33 25.27
CA LEU A 13 7.34 -6.86 24.33
C LEU A 13 6.75 -5.49 24.65
N SER A 14 7.43 -4.68 25.46
CA SER A 14 7.17 -3.24 25.51
C SER A 14 8.33 -2.46 24.90
N ALA A 15 8.75 -2.84 23.69
CA ALA A 15 9.49 -1.92 22.84
C ALA A 15 8.48 -0.89 22.36
N SER A 16 8.36 0.21 23.10
CA SER A 16 7.83 1.47 22.59
C SER A 16 8.36 1.64 21.17
N ALA A 17 7.43 1.69 20.21
CA ALA A 17 7.72 1.91 18.81
C ALA A 17 8.55 3.19 18.67
N ALA A 18 9.86 3.03 18.70
CA ALA A 18 10.79 4.03 18.23
C ALA A 18 10.48 4.15 16.75
N TRP A 19 10.07 5.36 16.34
CA TRP A 19 9.89 5.76 14.95
C TRP A 19 11.24 5.72 14.23
N ALA A 20 11.78 4.53 14.03
CA ALA A 20 12.74 4.27 12.98
C ALA A 20 11.91 4.11 11.71
N GLU A 21 12.11 4.98 10.72
CA GLU A 21 11.65 4.77 9.34
C GLU A 21 12.20 3.43 8.86
N SER A 22 11.45 2.37 9.13
CA SER A 22 11.94 1.00 9.05
C SER A 22 11.73 0.48 7.63
N PRO A 23 12.55 -0.46 7.13
CA PRO A 23 12.33 -1.16 5.87
C PRO A 23 10.96 -1.89 5.81
N LEU A 24 10.25 -1.99 6.94
CA LEU A 24 8.88 -2.46 6.99
C LEU A 24 7.87 -1.43 6.47
N GLN A 25 8.10 -0.12 6.69
CA GLN A 25 7.23 0.94 6.14
C GLN A 25 7.34 1.03 4.62
N SER A 26 8.53 0.84 4.05
CA SER A 26 8.68 0.77 2.59
C SER A 26 8.00 -0.45 2.00
N LEU A 27 8.06 -1.60 2.68
CA LEU A 27 7.33 -2.81 2.31
C LEU A 27 5.81 -2.63 2.40
N GLN A 28 5.32 -2.01 3.47
CA GLN A 28 3.90 -1.69 3.65
C GLN A 28 3.42 -0.69 2.59
N PHE A 29 4.22 0.34 2.28
CA PHE A 29 3.91 1.32 1.25
C PHE A 29 3.83 0.67 -0.14
N GLU A 30 4.78 -0.19 -0.50
CA GLU A 30 4.73 -0.93 -1.77
C GLU A 30 3.53 -1.89 -1.82
N GLN A 31 3.21 -2.59 -0.73
CA GLN A 31 2.03 -3.45 -0.67
C GLN A 31 0.71 -2.67 -0.79
N GLN A 32 0.61 -1.50 -0.14
CA GLN A 32 -0.56 -0.64 -0.26
C GLN A 32 -0.68 -0.03 -1.66
N LYS A 33 0.43 0.36 -2.29
CA LYS A 33 0.45 0.80 -3.68
C LYS A 33 -0.06 -0.30 -4.61
N GLN A 34 0.31 -1.56 -4.40
CA GLN A 34 -0.25 -2.70 -5.15
C GLN A 34 -1.77 -2.83 -4.93
N GLN A 35 -2.27 -2.62 -3.70
CA GLN A 35 -3.71 -2.62 -3.42
C GLN A 35 -4.45 -1.48 -4.13
N VAL A 36 -3.88 -0.27 -4.13
CA VAL A 36 -4.42 0.90 -4.86
C VAL A 36 -4.49 0.56 -6.36
N LEU A 37 -3.39 0.07 -6.95
CA LEU A 37 -3.33 -0.25 -8.36
C LEU A 37 -4.32 -1.36 -8.74
N LYS A 38 -4.54 -2.34 -7.88
CA LYS A 38 -5.57 -3.37 -8.09
C LYS A 38 -6.98 -2.76 -8.11
N ALA A 39 -7.32 -1.88 -7.17
CA ALA A 39 -8.62 -1.22 -7.15
C ALA A 39 -8.82 -0.30 -8.38
N VAL A 40 -7.76 0.37 -8.83
CA VAL A 40 -7.78 1.14 -10.07
C VAL A 40 -7.98 0.21 -11.28
N LYS A 41 -7.38 -0.99 -11.28
CA LYS A 41 -7.59 -2.00 -12.34
C LYS A 41 -9.05 -2.43 -12.41
N GLU A 42 -9.67 -2.70 -11.26
CA GLU A 42 -11.10 -3.04 -11.17
C GLU A 42 -11.99 -1.92 -11.72
N LYS A 43 -11.71 -0.65 -11.38
CA LYS A 43 -12.41 0.53 -11.92
C LYS A 43 -12.21 0.67 -13.43
N CYS A 44 -10.97 0.52 -13.89
CA CYS A 44 -10.61 0.81 -15.27
C CYS A 44 -10.99 -0.32 -16.24
N ALA A 45 -11.18 -1.54 -15.73
CA ALA A 45 -11.48 -2.75 -16.50
C ALA A 45 -10.65 -2.82 -17.81
N PRO A 46 -9.31 -2.77 -17.73
CA PRO A 46 -8.45 -2.80 -18.91
C PRO A 46 -8.61 -4.14 -19.66
N ALA A 47 -8.22 -4.16 -20.94
CA ALA A 47 -8.20 -5.39 -21.73
C ALA A 47 -7.47 -6.52 -20.98
N SER A 48 -8.03 -7.73 -21.02
CA SER A 48 -7.53 -8.90 -20.28
C SER A 48 -6.11 -9.34 -20.69
N THR A 49 -5.60 -8.85 -21.82
CA THR A 49 -4.25 -9.07 -22.30
C THR A 49 -3.19 -8.21 -21.61
N LEU A 50 -3.60 -7.20 -20.82
CA LEU A 50 -2.69 -6.30 -20.14
C LEU A 50 -2.25 -6.89 -18.79
N SER A 51 -0.94 -7.10 -18.62
CA SER A 51 -0.37 -7.56 -17.35
C SER A 51 -0.54 -6.51 -16.25
N ASP A 52 -0.51 -6.93 -14.98
CA ASP A 52 -0.60 -6.00 -13.84
C ASP A 52 0.55 -4.98 -13.84
N THR A 53 1.75 -5.42 -14.23
CA THR A 53 2.92 -4.56 -14.35
C THR A 53 2.76 -3.54 -15.47
N ASP A 54 2.29 -3.96 -16.65
CA ASP A 54 2.07 -3.03 -17.78
C ASP A 54 0.95 -2.03 -17.48
N PHE A 55 -0.10 -2.49 -16.79
CA PHE A 55 -1.16 -1.62 -16.29
C PHE A 55 -0.62 -0.59 -15.31
N ALA A 56 0.15 -1.01 -14.30
CA ALA A 56 0.76 -0.12 -13.32
C ALA A 56 1.67 0.91 -14.01
N ASN A 57 2.50 0.47 -14.95
CA ASN A 57 3.38 1.35 -15.72
C ASN A 57 2.58 2.39 -16.53
N LYS A 58 1.48 1.97 -17.17
CA LYS A 58 0.61 2.89 -17.92
C LYS A 58 -0.12 3.89 -17.02
N ILE A 59 -0.59 3.46 -15.84
CA ILE A 59 -1.19 4.35 -14.85
C ILE A 59 -0.14 5.37 -14.36
N LEU A 60 1.02 4.88 -13.94
CA LEU A 60 2.10 5.67 -13.37
C LEU A 60 2.90 6.47 -14.40
N ALA A 61 2.61 6.34 -15.69
CA ALA A 61 3.24 7.18 -16.73
C ALA A 61 2.85 8.66 -16.61
N SER A 62 1.70 8.97 -16.01
CA SER A 62 1.25 10.35 -15.77
C SER A 62 1.59 10.83 -14.36
N LYS A 63 2.14 12.04 -14.25
CA LYS A 63 2.41 12.68 -12.94
C LYS A 63 1.14 12.89 -12.11
N ASP A 64 0.02 13.20 -12.74
CA ASP A 64 -1.26 13.37 -12.04
C ASP A 64 -1.72 12.05 -11.42
N ASN A 65 -1.65 10.97 -12.21
CA ASN A 65 -1.97 9.63 -11.72
C ASN A 65 -1.02 9.19 -10.61
N GLN A 66 0.28 9.51 -10.69
CA GLN A 66 1.22 9.26 -9.58
C GLN A 66 0.79 9.99 -8.30
N SER A 67 0.37 11.25 -8.41
CA SER A 67 -0.12 12.03 -7.26
C SER A 67 -1.38 11.40 -6.67
N TYR A 68 -2.35 11.01 -7.50
CA TYR A 68 -3.59 10.37 -7.02
C TYR A 68 -3.36 8.97 -6.44
N VAL A 69 -2.43 8.18 -7.00
CA VAL A 69 -2.02 6.89 -6.41
C VAL A 69 -1.41 7.14 -5.03
N ARG A 70 -0.54 8.14 -4.89
CA ARG A 70 0.05 8.52 -3.61
C ARG A 70 -1.01 9.00 -2.61
N GLU A 71 -1.96 9.83 -3.04
CA GLU A 71 -3.09 10.28 -2.23
C GLU A 71 -3.96 9.11 -1.77
N ALA A 72 -4.23 8.15 -2.65
CA ALA A 72 -4.98 6.94 -2.31
C ALA A 72 -4.21 6.11 -1.26
N THR A 73 -2.91 5.89 -1.43
CA THR A 73 -2.07 5.20 -0.43
C THR A 73 -2.13 5.90 0.92
N LEU A 74 -1.90 7.22 0.97
CA LEU A 74 -1.96 8.01 2.21
C LEU A 74 -3.36 7.99 2.85
N ALA A 75 -4.42 8.03 2.04
CA ALA A 75 -5.79 7.94 2.54
C ALA A 75 -6.07 6.56 3.15
N LYS A 76 -5.49 5.49 2.58
CA LYS A 76 -5.56 4.13 3.13
C LYS A 76 -4.84 4.02 4.46
N GLU A 77 -3.63 4.58 4.58
CA GLU A 77 -2.88 4.66 5.84
C GLU A 77 -3.66 5.40 6.93
N ARG A 78 -4.34 6.49 6.57
CA ARG A 78 -5.14 7.30 7.50
C ARG A 78 -6.52 6.73 7.80
N ASN A 79 -6.83 5.52 7.33
CA ASN A 79 -8.15 4.91 7.41
C ASN A 79 -9.29 5.82 6.87
N ASN A 80 -8.96 6.67 5.89
CA ASN A 80 -9.90 7.59 5.25
C ASN A 80 -10.46 6.95 3.98
N GLN A 81 -11.46 6.08 4.15
CA GLN A 81 -12.09 5.35 3.05
C GLN A 81 -12.69 6.29 1.98
N LYS A 82 -13.27 7.43 2.38
CA LYS A 82 -13.85 8.40 1.44
C LYS A 82 -12.77 9.06 0.58
N GLY A 83 -11.66 9.46 1.20
CA GLY A 83 -10.50 10.01 0.50
C GLY A 83 -9.84 9.00 -0.43
N TYR A 84 -9.76 7.73 0.00
CA TYR A 84 -9.24 6.63 -0.81
C TYR A 84 -10.04 6.45 -2.10
N LEU A 85 -11.37 6.37 -2.00
CA LEU A 85 -12.24 6.23 -3.16
C LEU A 85 -12.20 7.47 -4.07
N ALA A 86 -12.19 8.68 -3.49
CA ALA A 86 -12.10 9.91 -4.26
C ALA A 86 -10.79 10.02 -5.04
N ALA A 87 -9.67 9.60 -4.45
CA ALA A 87 -8.38 9.58 -5.14
C ALA A 87 -8.36 8.55 -6.28
N ILE A 88 -8.92 7.35 -6.07
CA ILE A 88 -9.09 6.34 -7.13
C ILE A 88 -9.97 6.85 -8.28
N ASP A 89 -11.02 7.60 -7.96
CA ASP A 89 -11.94 8.14 -8.97
C ASP A 89 -11.26 9.18 -9.88
N LYS A 90 -10.31 9.95 -9.35
CA LYS A 90 -9.49 10.90 -10.13
C LYS A 90 -8.46 10.25 -11.03
N ILE A 91 -8.06 9.00 -10.78
CA ILE A 91 -7.06 8.31 -11.60
C ILE A 91 -7.64 8.05 -13.00
N ARG A 92 -6.93 8.52 -14.03
CA ARG A 92 -7.28 8.33 -15.43
C ARG A 92 -6.86 6.94 -15.90
N CYS A 93 -7.80 6.22 -16.48
CA CYS A 93 -7.58 4.88 -17.01
C CYS A 93 -6.76 4.92 -18.30
N PRO A 94 -5.86 3.95 -18.52
CA PRO A 94 -5.06 3.91 -19.74
C PRO A 94 -5.94 3.46 -20.91
N GLY A 95 -5.91 4.23 -22.02
CA GLY A 95 -6.69 3.93 -23.23
C GLY A 95 -8.14 4.43 -23.23
N LYS A 96 -8.51 5.32 -22.29
CA LYS A 96 -9.76 6.10 -22.34
C LYS A 96 -9.49 7.58 -22.61
#